data_AF-A0A3B9YWH6-F1
#
_entry.id   AF-A0A3B9YWH6-F1
#
_cell.length_a   1.000
_cell.length_b   1.000
_cell.length_c   1.000
_cell.angle_alpha   90.00
_cell.angle_beta   90.00
_cell.angle_gamma   90.00
#
_symmetry.space_group_name_H-M   'P 1'
#
loop_
_entity.id
_entity.type
_entity.pdbx_description
1 polymer ?
#
loop_
_entity_poly.entity_id
_entity_poly.type
_entity_poly.pdbx_seq_one_letter_code
_entity_poly.pdbx_strand_id
1 'polypeptide(L)'
;MPKTLTITPELHAYVCAVGVREHAALARCREETLALGRAAVMQIAPEQGAFLGFLVKAIGAKRCLEIGTFTGYSALSVALALPEDGTLDACDISEEYMTRARGYWA
;
A
#
# COMPACT_ATOMS: atom_id res chain seq x y z
N MET A 1 30.80 10.09 -12.41
CA MET A 1 29.70 9.87 -11.45
C MET A 1 28.70 8.88 -12.04
N PRO A 2 28.14 7.95 -11.26
CA PRO A 2 27.09 7.08 -11.75
C PRO A 2 25.89 7.92 -12.19
N LYS A 3 25.28 7.55 -13.32
CA LYS A 3 24.09 8.25 -13.85
C LYS A 3 22.81 7.86 -13.12
N THR A 4 22.84 6.77 -12.35
CA THR A 4 21.74 6.22 -11.57
C THR A 4 22.19 5.95 -10.14
N LEU A 5 21.27 6.10 -9.18
CA LEU A 5 21.50 5.79 -7.79
C LEU A 5 21.10 4.34 -7.50
N THR A 6 21.93 3.63 -6.76
CA THR A 6 21.54 2.35 -6.13
C THR A 6 20.75 2.66 -4.86
N ILE A 7 19.58 2.04 -4.70
CA ILE A 7 18.82 2.15 -3.45
C ILE A 7 19.47 1.24 -2.41
N THR A 8 20.28 1.83 -1.53
CA THR A 8 20.81 1.14 -0.35
C THR A 8 19.77 1.10 0.77
N PRO A 9 19.90 0.23 1.79
CA PRO A 9 19.00 0.21 2.92
C PRO A 9 18.90 1.56 3.66
N GLU A 10 19.99 2.30 3.78
CA GLU A 10 20.03 3.61 4.43
C GLU A 10 19.27 4.66 3.62
N LEU A 11 19.43 4.63 2.29
CA LEU A 11 18.71 5.52 1.39
C LEU A 11 17.21 5.19 1.37
N HIS A 12 16.85 3.91 1.35
CA HIS A 12 15.46 3.46 1.45
C HIS A 12 14.81 3.92 2.76
N ALA A 13 15.49 3.70 3.89
CA ALA A 13 15.03 4.14 5.21
C ALA A 13 14.83 5.67 5.25
N TYR A 14 15.75 6.44 4.67
CA TYR A 14 15.61 7.89 4.56
C TYR A 14 14.40 8.30 3.71
N VAL A 15 14.20 7.67 2.55
CA VAL A 15 13.04 7.92 1.67
C VAL A 15 11.74 7.63 2.41
N CYS A 16 11.66 6.52 3.15
CA CYS A 16 10.50 6.19 3.96
C CYS A 16 10.27 7.22 5.07
N ALA A 17 11.32 7.58 5.83
CA ALA A 17 11.22 8.51 6.95
C ALA A 17 10.77 9.93 6.54
N VAL A 18 11.18 10.40 5.36
CA VAL A 18 10.88 11.76 4.88
C VAL A 18 9.66 11.80 3.97
N GLY A 19 9.50 10.80 3.11
CA GLY A 19 8.50 10.78 2.04
C GLY A 19 7.17 10.13 2.40
N VAL A 20 7.12 9.33 3.46
CA VAL A 20 5.92 8.55 3.79
C VAL A 20 5.23 9.12 5.03
N ARG A 21 3.93 9.44 4.88
CA ARG A 21 3.03 9.75 5.99
C ARG A 21 2.04 8.60 6.13
N GLU A 22 2.49 7.54 6.79
CA GLU A 22 1.73 6.29 6.88
C GLU A 22 0.53 6.44 7.83
N HIS A 23 -0.66 6.07 7.38
CA HIS A 23 -1.85 6.02 8.23
C HIS A 23 -1.74 4.86 9.23
N ALA A 24 -2.31 5.00 10.44
CA ALA A 24 -2.20 3.98 11.48
C ALA A 24 -2.71 2.58 11.02
N ALA A 25 -3.76 2.54 10.20
CA ALA A 25 -4.27 1.30 9.63
C ALA A 25 -3.28 0.64 8.64
N LEU A 26 -2.52 1.44 7.88
CA LEU A 26 -1.46 0.93 6.99
C LEU A 26 -0.30 0.35 7.79
N ALA A 27 0.15 1.06 8.84
CA ALA A 27 1.21 0.57 9.72
C ALA A 27 0.81 -0.77 10.38
N ARG A 28 -0.43 -0.87 10.88
CA ARG A 28 -0.96 -2.12 11.43
C ARG A 28 -1.00 -3.24 10.39
N CYS A 29 -1.49 -2.95 9.17
CA CYS A 29 -1.53 -3.91 8.06
C CYS A 29 -0.14 -4.44 7.73
N ARG A 30 0.86 -3.57 7.66
CA ARG A 30 2.24 -3.93 7.39
C ARG A 30 2.83 -4.80 8.51
N GLU A 31 2.62 -4.45 9.77
CA GLU A 31 3.11 -5.21 10.92
C GLU A 31 2.48 -6.60 11.00
N GLU A 32 1.17 -6.71 10.82
CA GLU A 32 0.47 -8.00 10.79
C GLU A 32 0.89 -8.86 9.59
N THR A 33 1.13 -8.24 8.44
CA THR A 33 1.59 -8.95 7.24
C THR A 33 3.02 -9.47 7.41
N LEU A 34 3.92 -8.71 8.05
CA LEU A 34 5.27 -9.16 8.38
C LEU A 34 5.27 -10.42 9.25
N ALA A 35 4.28 -10.56 10.14
CA ALA A 35 4.12 -11.75 10.97
C ALA A 35 3.76 -13.03 10.18
N LEU A 36 3.37 -12.91 8.91
CA LEU A 36 3.10 -14.04 8.01
C LEU A 36 4.38 -14.68 7.43
N GLY A 37 5.56 -14.18 7.79
CA GLY A 37 6.84 -14.74 7.39
C GLY A 37 7.09 -14.61 5.89
N ARG A 38 7.34 -15.74 5.20
CA ARG A 38 7.71 -15.73 3.77
C ARG A 38 6.67 -15.09 2.86
N ALA A 39 5.38 -15.14 3.22
CA ALA A 39 4.31 -14.53 2.43
C ALA A 39 4.38 -13.00 2.41
N ALA A 40 5.02 -12.37 3.41
CA ALA A 40 5.10 -10.92 3.55
C ALA A 40 5.81 -10.23 2.37
N VAL A 41 6.64 -10.96 1.62
CA VAL A 41 7.34 -10.45 0.42
C VAL A 41 6.38 -10.00 -0.69
N MET A 42 5.12 -10.45 -0.66
CA MET A 42 4.11 -10.06 -1.64
C MET A 42 3.55 -8.64 -1.40
N GLN A 43 3.72 -8.09 -0.20
CA GLN A 43 3.25 -6.74 0.11
C GLN A 43 4.18 -5.69 -0.51
N ILE A 44 3.59 -4.62 -1.06
CA ILE A 44 4.34 -3.44 -1.47
C ILE A 44 4.99 -2.72 -0.28
N ALA A 45 6.04 -1.96 -0.56
CA ALA A 45 6.72 -1.13 0.43
C ALA A 45 5.95 0.18 0.72
N PRO A 46 6.16 0.83 1.89
CA PRO A 46 5.40 2.01 2.29
C PRO A 46 5.48 3.19 1.32
N GLU A 47 6.66 3.43 0.74
CA GLU A 47 6.89 4.48 -0.24
C GLU A 47 6.15 4.23 -1.56
N GLN A 48 5.92 2.97 -1.91
CA GLN A 48 5.09 2.62 -3.06
C GLN A 48 3.61 2.93 -2.78
N GLY A 49 3.11 2.63 -1.57
CA GLY A 49 1.75 3.00 -1.16
C GLY A 49 1.53 4.52 -1.16
N ALA A 50 2.51 5.28 -0.67
CA ALA A 50 2.49 6.75 -0.72
C ALA A 50 2.47 7.27 -2.17
N PHE A 51 3.27 6.66 -3.06
CA PHE A 51 3.28 6.99 -4.48
C PHE A 51 1.94 6.70 -5.16
N LEU A 52 1.32 5.55 -4.88
CA LEU A 52 -0.03 5.23 -5.39
C LEU A 52 -1.06 6.26 -4.92
N GLY A 53 -1.04 6.64 -3.63
CA GLY A 53 -1.93 7.68 -3.11
C GLY A 53 -1.69 9.05 -3.75
N PHE A 54 -0.44 9.39 -4.07
CA PHE A 54 -0.12 10.58 -4.86
C PHE A 54 -0.73 10.51 -6.27
N LEU A 55 -0.58 9.38 -6.98
CA LEU A 55 -1.13 9.20 -8.31
C LEU A 55 -2.65 9.33 -8.33
N VAL A 56 -3.36 8.70 -7.38
CA VAL A 56 -4.81 8.81 -7.22
C VAL A 56 -5.26 10.27 -7.18
N LYS A 57 -4.59 11.07 -6.35
CA LYS A 57 -4.87 12.51 -6.20
C LYS A 57 -4.50 13.31 -7.45
N ALA A 58 -3.34 13.01 -8.04
CA ALA A 58 -2.83 13.72 -9.20
C ALA A 58 -3.71 13.53 -10.44
N ILE A 59 -4.28 12.34 -10.63
CA ILE A 59 -5.17 12.05 -11.76
C ILE A 59 -6.65 12.30 -11.45
N GLY A 60 -6.99 12.66 -10.21
CA GLY A 60 -8.37 12.87 -9.77
C GLY A 60 -9.23 11.59 -9.86
N ALA A 61 -8.65 10.43 -9.53
CA ALA A 61 -9.37 9.17 -9.60
C ALA A 61 -10.53 9.12 -8.61
N LYS A 62 -11.67 8.59 -9.07
CA LYS A 62 -12.85 8.31 -8.24
C LYS A 62 -13.23 6.84 -8.19
N ARG A 63 -12.74 6.03 -9.13
CA ARG A 63 -13.01 4.60 -9.18
C ARG A 63 -11.74 3.85 -9.53
N CYS A 64 -11.33 2.94 -8.66
CA CYS A 64 -10.12 2.15 -8.81
C CYS A 64 -10.45 0.65 -8.80
N LEU A 65 -9.62 -0.14 -9.49
CA LEU A 65 -9.66 -1.59 -9.47
C LEU A 65 -8.28 -2.08 -9.02
N GLU A 66 -8.25 -2.93 -8.00
CA GLU A 66 -7.04 -3.63 -7.55
C GLU A 66 -7.16 -5.12 -7.87
N ILE A 67 -6.10 -5.68 -8.45
CA ILE A 67 -6.00 -7.11 -8.76
C ILE A 67 -4.76 -7.65 -8.05
N GLY A 68 -4.96 -8.63 -7.16
CA GLY A 68 -3.93 -9.11 -6.24
C GLY A 68 -3.86 -8.28 -4.96
N THR A 69 -4.98 -8.22 -4.22
CA THR A 69 -5.12 -7.44 -2.99
C THR A 69 -4.23 -7.94 -1.84
N PHE A 70 -3.99 -9.26 -1.77
CA PHE A 70 -3.32 -9.92 -0.66
C PHE A 70 -3.89 -9.45 0.70
N THR A 71 -3.07 -8.97 1.62
CA THR A 71 -3.48 -8.45 2.93
C THR A 71 -4.06 -7.03 2.89
N GLY A 72 -4.10 -6.38 1.72
CA GLY A 72 -4.85 -5.15 1.46
C GLY A 72 -4.08 -3.84 1.65
N TYR A 73 -2.76 -3.86 1.83
CA TYR A 73 -1.97 -2.63 2.04
C TYR A 73 -2.06 -1.63 0.86
N SER A 74 -1.96 -2.13 -0.38
CA SER A 74 -2.08 -1.32 -1.60
C SER A 74 -3.50 -0.78 -1.77
N ALA A 75 -4.52 -1.63 -1.67
CA ALA A 75 -5.92 -1.24 -1.73
C ALA A 75 -6.26 -0.18 -0.69
N LEU A 76 -5.80 -0.35 0.55
CA LEU A 76 -6.00 0.64 1.61
C LEU A 76 -5.29 1.96 1.32
N SER A 77 -4.07 1.92 0.77
CA SER A 77 -3.32 3.13 0.38
C SER A 77 -4.05 3.94 -0.68
N VAL A 78 -4.65 3.25 -1.67
CA VAL A 78 -5.47 3.87 -2.72
C VAL A 78 -6.79 4.38 -2.13
N ALA A 79 -7.48 3.57 -1.34
CA ALA A 79 -8.77 3.92 -0.74
C ALA A 79 -8.68 5.17 0.14
N LEU A 80 -7.64 5.29 0.97
CA LEU A 80 -7.39 6.48 1.80
C LEU A 80 -7.07 7.75 0.98
N ALA A 81 -6.71 7.61 -0.29
CA ALA A 81 -6.40 8.73 -1.18
C ALA A 81 -7.58 9.13 -2.07
N LEU A 82 -8.60 8.28 -2.21
CA LEU A 82 -9.83 8.58 -2.94
C LEU A 82 -10.63 9.69 -2.23
N PRO A 83 -11.45 10.44 -2.98
CA PRO A 83 -12.45 11.32 -2.38
C PRO A 83 -13.51 10.51 -1.64
N GLU A 84 -14.32 11.17 -0.81
CA GLU A 84 -15.39 10.54 -0.02
C GLU A 84 -16.42 9.79 -0.90
N ASP A 85 -16.67 10.26 -2.12
CA ASP A 85 -17.54 9.62 -3.12
C ASP A 85 -16.82 8.58 -3.99
N GLY A 86 -15.57 8.27 -3.67
CA GLY A 86 -14.74 7.33 -4.42
C GLY A 86 -14.95 5.87 -4.01
N THR A 87 -14.70 4.97 -4.96
CA THR A 87 -14.82 3.52 -4.74
C THR A 87 -13.59 2.76 -5.23
N LEU A 88 -13.28 1.66 -4.55
CA LEU A 88 -12.25 0.72 -4.95
C LEU A 88 -12.83 -0.69 -4.97
N ASP A 89 -12.77 -1.33 -6.14
CA ASP A 89 -13.08 -2.75 -6.32
C ASP A 89 -11.78 -3.54 -6.08
N ALA A 90 -11.73 -4.37 -5.04
CA ALA A 90 -10.55 -5.18 -4.69
C ALA A 90 -10.76 -6.66 -5.06
N CYS A 91 -9.86 -7.21 -5.87
CA CYS A 91 -9.96 -8.58 -6.38
C CYS A 91 -8.76 -9.43 -5.94
N ASP A 92 -9.04 -10.51 -5.21
CA ASP A 92 -8.06 -11.55 -4.91
C ASP A 92 -8.73 -12.92 -4.95
N ILE A 93 -7.95 -13.94 -5.27
CA ILE A 93 -8.41 -15.34 -5.30
C ILE A 93 -8.43 -15.96 -3.89
N SER A 94 -7.68 -15.39 -2.95
CA SER A 94 -7.56 -15.89 -1.58
C SER A 94 -8.61 -15.25 -0.67
N GLU A 95 -9.61 -16.05 -0.29
CA GLU A 95 -10.60 -15.63 0.70
C GLU A 95 -9.97 -15.37 2.08
N GLU A 96 -8.92 -16.12 2.44
CA GLU A 96 -8.18 -15.94 3.69
C GLU A 96 -7.56 -14.54 3.75
N TYR A 97 -6.80 -14.14 2.73
CA TYR A 97 -6.14 -12.84 2.73
C TYR A 97 -7.15 -11.70 2.58
N MET A 98 -8.19 -11.88 1.78
CA MET A 98 -9.28 -10.90 1.68
C MET A 98 -10.01 -10.70 3.00
N THR A 99 -10.13 -11.72 3.84
CA THR A 99 -10.72 -11.59 5.17
C THR A 99 -9.86 -10.70 6.07
N ARG A 100 -8.53 -10.79 5.97
CA ARG A 100 -7.61 -9.89 6.67
C ARG A 100 -7.72 -8.46 6.13
N ALA A 101 -7.70 -8.29 4.81
CA ALA A 101 -7.83 -6.99 4.15
C ALA A 101 -9.10 -6.25 4.57
N ARG A 102 -10.25 -6.95 4.61
CA ARG A 102 -11.53 -6.40 5.09
C ARG A 102 -11.48 -5.88 6.52
N GLY A 103 -10.61 -6.41 7.38
CA GLY A 103 -10.41 -5.94 8.74
C GLY A 103 -9.88 -4.50 8.85
N TYR A 104 -9.48 -3.89 7.73
CA TYR A 104 -9.00 -2.52 7.64
C TYR A 104 -9.98 -1.54 6.96
N TRP A 105 -11.08 -2.02 6.39
CA TRP A 105 -11.98 -1.23 5.53
C TRP A 105 -13.21 -0.65 6.26
N ALA A 106 -13.07 -0.36 7.56
CA ALA A 106 -14.14 0.16 8.40
C ALA A 106 -14.06 1.68 8.57
#